data_AF-A0A941TLS3-F1
#
_entry.id   AF-A0A941TLS3-F1
#
_cell.length_a   1.000
_cell.length_b   1.000
_cell.length_c   1.000
_cell.angle_alpha   90.00
_cell.angle_beta   90.00
_cell.angle_gamma   90.00
#
_symmetry.space_group_name_H-M   'P 1'
#
loop_
_entity.id
_entity.type
_entity.pdbx_description
1 polymer ?
#
loop_
_entity_poly.entity_id
_entity_poly.type
_entity_poly.pdbx_seq_one_letter_code
_entity_poly.pdbx_strand_id
1 'polypeptide(L)'
;MHRFAIRLLRSRTAISAILAAAVLAPGGAALALDCPAPQPLTKPGILKESPAQVAAVGKLLTSGDTYNAIAAVTADLRARYPGVERAELVNYLMTAYCPAVAANPRLSEMQKRDAVQSFSSEVMYQVY
;
A
#
# COMPACT_ATOMS: atom_id res chain seq x y z
N MET A 1 1.58 53.19 53.06
CA MET A 1 3.03 53.47 52.98
C MET A 1 3.79 52.29 53.59
N HIS A 2 4.91 51.92 52.97
CA HIS A 2 5.99 51.05 53.45
C HIS A 2 5.99 49.54 53.19
N ARG A 3 6.81 49.21 52.16
CA ARG A 3 7.97 48.30 52.18
C ARG A 3 7.72 46.80 51.89
N PHE A 4 7.94 46.48 50.62
CA PHE A 4 8.58 45.26 50.11
C PHE A 4 9.69 44.75 51.04
N ALA A 5 9.68 43.45 51.33
CA ALA A 5 10.86 42.69 51.74
C ALA A 5 10.75 41.26 51.19
N ILE A 6 11.44 41.05 50.08
CA ILE A 6 11.67 39.75 49.44
C ILE A 6 12.56 38.94 50.39
N ARG A 7 12.02 37.88 51.01
CA ARG A 7 12.83 36.82 51.60
C ARG A 7 12.99 35.70 50.57
N LEU A 8 14.13 35.73 49.88
CA LEU A 8 14.69 34.57 49.19
C LEU A 8 14.92 33.46 50.23
N LEU A 9 14.02 32.47 50.28
CA LEU A 9 14.29 31.22 50.97
C LEU A 9 14.57 30.12 49.95
N ARG A 10 15.84 29.73 49.98
CA ARG A 10 16.49 28.67 49.22
C ARG A 10 16.04 27.33 49.79
N SER A 11 15.20 26.59 49.07
CA SER A 11 14.86 25.21 49.41
C SER A 11 14.96 24.32 48.16
N ARG A 12 16.02 23.51 48.15
CA ARG A 12 16.21 22.34 47.27
C ARG A 12 15.18 21.26 47.68
N THR A 13 14.93 20.32 46.76
CA THR A 13 14.10 19.10 46.86
C THR A 13 12.59 19.33 46.63
N ALA A 14 11.86 18.55 45.85
CA ALA A 14 12.15 17.37 45.02
C ALA A 14 11.08 17.26 43.92
N ILE A 15 11.50 16.73 42.78
CA ILE A 15 10.71 16.41 41.60
C ILE A 15 9.75 15.26 41.94
N SER A 16 8.45 15.41 41.72
CA SER A 16 7.43 14.34 41.70
C SER A 16 6.13 14.91 41.13
N ALA A 17 5.36 14.27 40.25
CA ALA A 17 5.55 13.14 39.36
C ALA A 17 4.43 13.33 38.31
N ILE A 18 4.77 13.52 37.03
CA ILE A 18 3.75 13.57 35.97
C ILE A 18 3.40 12.12 35.64
N LEU A 19 2.24 11.67 36.12
CA LEU A 19 1.61 10.42 35.71
C LEU A 19 1.25 10.51 34.22
N ALA A 20 2.16 10.07 33.36
CA ALA A 20 1.86 9.82 31.95
C ALA A 20 0.97 8.56 31.86
N ALA A 21 -0.33 8.76 31.72
CA ALA A 21 -1.26 7.68 31.37
C ALA A 21 -0.95 7.21 29.93
N ALA A 22 -0.20 6.13 29.82
CA ALA A 22 0.00 5.42 28.56
C ALA A 22 -1.33 4.76 28.17
N VAL A 23 -2.08 5.40 27.28
CA VAL A 23 -3.24 4.79 26.62
C VAL A 23 -2.71 3.68 25.72
N LEU A 24 -2.73 2.45 26.22
CA LEU A 24 -2.59 1.24 25.41
C LEU A 24 -3.81 1.14 24.50
N ALA A 25 -3.72 1.71 23.30
CA ALA A 25 -4.69 1.46 22.26
C ALA A 25 -4.67 -0.05 21.92
N PRO A 26 -5.81 -0.74 21.91
CA PRO A 26 -5.86 -2.14 21.49
C PRO A 26 -5.40 -2.24 20.04
N GLY A 27 -4.29 -2.95 19.82
CA GLY A 27 -3.82 -3.31 18.48
C GLY A 27 -4.84 -4.24 17.83
N GLY A 28 -5.81 -3.67 17.11
CA GLY A 28 -6.70 -4.44 16.27
C GLY A 28 -5.87 -5.27 15.30
N ALA A 29 -6.14 -6.57 15.22
CA ALA A 29 -5.53 -7.43 14.22
C ALA A 29 -5.80 -6.81 12.84
N ALA A 30 -4.74 -6.33 12.19
CA ALA A 30 -4.84 -5.85 10.82
C ALA A 30 -5.26 -7.05 9.97
N LEU A 31 -6.49 -6.99 9.44
CA LEU A 31 -7.00 -8.04 8.55
C LEU A 31 -6.07 -8.15 7.34
N ALA A 32 -5.89 -9.39 6.88
CA ALA A 32 -5.12 -9.69 5.69
C ALA A 32 -5.68 -8.93 4.49
N LEU A 33 -4.79 -8.52 3.58
CA LEU A 33 -5.14 -7.81 2.36
C LEU A 33 -6.13 -8.63 1.51
N ASP A 34 -7.30 -8.06 1.20
CA ASP A 34 -8.28 -8.69 0.30
C ASP A 34 -7.93 -8.35 -1.15
N CYS A 35 -7.53 -9.37 -1.92
CA CYS A 35 -7.06 -9.20 -3.29
C CYS A 35 -8.10 -9.64 -4.31
N PRO A 36 -8.22 -8.92 -5.44
CA PRO A 36 -9.15 -9.31 -6.50
C PRO A 36 -8.83 -10.71 -7.02
N ALA A 37 -9.85 -11.54 -7.11
CA ALA A 37 -9.74 -12.86 -7.71
C ALA A 37 -9.53 -12.74 -9.23
N PRO A 38 -8.78 -13.66 -9.86
CA PRO A 38 -8.65 -13.70 -11.30
C PRO A 38 -9.99 -13.78 -12.02
N GLN A 39 -10.11 -13.03 -13.11
CA GLN A 39 -11.32 -13.04 -13.92
C GLN A 39 -11.50 -14.38 -14.65
N PRO A 40 -12.74 -14.87 -14.85
CA PRO A 40 -12.98 -16.06 -15.65
C PRO A 40 -12.55 -15.86 -17.10
N LEU A 41 -11.61 -16.68 -17.58
CA LEU A 41 -11.04 -16.56 -18.92
C LEU A 41 -12.05 -16.81 -20.05
N THR A 42 -13.23 -17.35 -19.76
CA THR A 42 -14.30 -17.60 -20.75
C THR A 42 -15.09 -16.33 -21.12
N LYS A 43 -14.95 -15.24 -20.37
CA LYS A 43 -15.67 -13.99 -20.65
C LYS A 43 -15.09 -13.27 -21.89
N PRO A 44 -15.93 -12.73 -22.78
CA PRO A 44 -15.49 -11.86 -23.87
C PRO A 44 -14.78 -10.62 -23.33
N GLY A 45 -13.77 -10.12 -24.06
CA GLY A 45 -13.06 -8.89 -23.70
C GLY A 45 -12.03 -9.00 -22.57
N ILE A 46 -11.89 -10.17 -21.94
CA ILE A 46 -10.91 -10.41 -20.87
C ILE A 46 -9.58 -10.90 -21.43
N LEU A 47 -8.47 -10.38 -20.90
CA LEU A 47 -7.11 -10.81 -21.23
C LEU A 47 -6.95 -12.32 -20.96
N LYS A 48 -6.37 -13.04 -21.92
CA LYS A 48 -6.23 -14.52 -21.88
C LYS A 48 -4.90 -14.98 -21.29
N GLU A 49 -4.35 -14.20 -20.37
CA GLU A 49 -3.11 -14.52 -19.69
C GLU A 49 -3.31 -15.71 -18.75
N SER A 50 -2.37 -16.66 -18.78
CA SER A 50 -2.35 -17.79 -17.86
C SER A 50 -2.02 -17.34 -16.42
N PRO A 51 -2.36 -18.13 -15.40
CA PRO A 51 -1.99 -17.83 -14.02
C PRO A 51 -0.48 -17.61 -13.82
N ALA A 52 0.36 -18.32 -14.59
CA ALA A 52 1.82 -18.15 -14.54
C ALA A 52 2.27 -16.79 -15.10
N GLN A 53 1.65 -16.32 -16.18
CA GLN A 53 1.93 -14.99 -16.76
C GLN A 53 1.49 -13.88 -15.80
N VAL A 54 0.30 -13.99 -15.21
CA VAL A 54 -0.19 -13.05 -14.19
C VAL A 54 0.78 -12.97 -13.01
N ALA A 55 1.24 -14.12 -12.49
CA ALA A 55 2.19 -14.17 -11.39
C ALA A 55 3.57 -13.58 -11.76
N ALA A 56 4.03 -13.80 -12.99
CA ALA A 56 5.29 -13.22 -13.49
C ALA A 56 5.20 -11.68 -13.55
N VAL A 57 4.08 -11.15 -14.03
CA VAL A 57 3.81 -9.71 -14.00
C VAL A 57 3.77 -9.18 -12.57
N GLY A 58 3.10 -9.88 -11.63
CA GLY A 58 3.09 -9.48 -10.23
C GLY A 58 4.48 -9.37 -9.61
N LYS A 59 5.39 -10.31 -9.94
CA LYS A 59 6.80 -10.25 -9.53
C LYS A 59 7.53 -9.06 -10.15
N LEU A 60 7.32 -8.80 -11.43
CA LEU A 60 7.92 -7.65 -12.11
C LEU A 60 7.47 -6.31 -11.50
N LEU A 61 6.16 -6.16 -11.23
CA LEU A 61 5.61 -4.93 -10.67
C LEU A 61 6.08 -4.67 -9.22
N THR A 62 6.57 -5.70 -8.53
CA THR A 62 7.09 -5.62 -7.16
C THR A 62 8.62 -5.59 -7.08
N SER A 63 9.34 -5.57 -8.22
CA SER A 63 10.82 -5.68 -8.24
C SER A 63 11.58 -4.35 -8.05
N GLY A 64 10.88 -3.21 -7.93
CA GLY A 64 11.47 -1.92 -7.55
C GLY A 64 10.98 -0.75 -8.40
N ASP A 65 11.23 -0.79 -9.71
CA ASP A 65 10.81 0.27 -10.63
C ASP A 65 9.38 0.06 -11.12
N THR A 66 8.43 0.25 -10.20
CA THR A 66 7.01 0.01 -10.45
C THR A 66 6.46 0.91 -11.56
N TYR A 67 6.91 2.17 -11.65
CA TYR A 67 6.45 3.12 -12.67
C TYR A 67 6.75 2.63 -14.09
N ASN A 68 8.02 2.30 -14.36
CA ASN A 68 8.40 1.80 -15.68
C ASN A 68 7.85 0.41 -15.94
N ALA A 69 7.69 -0.43 -14.90
CA ALA A 69 7.08 -1.74 -15.04
C ALA A 69 5.60 -1.67 -15.47
N ILE A 70 4.81 -0.74 -14.92
CA ILE A 70 3.41 -0.52 -15.34
C ILE A 70 3.36 -0.14 -16.82
N ALA A 71 4.17 0.83 -17.24
CA ALA A 71 4.23 1.28 -18.63
C ALA A 71 4.61 0.13 -19.58
N ALA A 72 5.66 -0.63 -19.24
CA ALA A 72 6.15 -1.74 -20.05
C ALA A 72 5.12 -2.87 -20.19
N VAL A 73 4.50 -3.30 -19.08
CA VAL A 73 3.46 -4.35 -19.10
C VAL A 73 2.25 -3.88 -19.89
N THR A 74 1.83 -2.62 -19.71
CA THR A 74 0.68 -2.07 -20.44
C THR A 74 0.94 -2.01 -21.95
N ALA A 75 2.13 -1.60 -22.36
CA ALA A 75 2.53 -1.57 -23.76
C ALA A 75 2.56 -2.99 -24.38
N ASP A 76 3.14 -3.95 -23.68
CA ASP A 76 3.18 -5.35 -24.11
C ASP A 76 1.78 -5.95 -24.25
N LEU A 77 0.88 -5.73 -23.28
CA LEU A 77 -0.50 -6.19 -23.36
C LEU A 77 -1.25 -5.57 -24.54
N ARG A 78 -1.08 -4.28 -24.80
CA ARG A 78 -1.72 -3.62 -25.96
C ARG A 78 -1.20 -4.16 -27.30
N ALA A 79 0.07 -4.56 -27.36
CA ALA A 79 0.64 -5.18 -28.55
C ALA A 79 0.09 -6.60 -28.79
N ARG A 80 -0.06 -7.40 -27.73
CA ARG A 80 -0.56 -8.79 -27.81
C ARG A 80 -2.09 -8.87 -27.94
N TYR A 81 -2.80 -7.86 -27.41
CA TYR A 81 -4.26 -7.78 -27.40
C TYR A 81 -4.73 -6.44 -28.00
N PRO A 82 -4.71 -6.31 -29.33
CA PRO A 82 -5.16 -5.08 -30.00
C PRO A 82 -6.62 -4.76 -29.64
N GLY A 83 -6.88 -3.52 -29.25
CA GLY A 83 -8.21 -3.07 -28.86
C GLY A 83 -8.63 -3.45 -27.43
N VAL A 84 -7.72 -3.94 -26.59
CA VAL A 84 -8.00 -4.17 -25.16
C VAL A 84 -8.49 -2.89 -24.48
N GLU A 85 -9.56 -3.01 -23.71
CA GLU A 85 -10.15 -1.92 -22.94
C GLU A 85 -9.21 -1.46 -21.82
N ARG A 86 -9.18 -0.14 -21.58
CA ARG A 86 -8.39 0.44 -20.47
C ARG A 86 -8.76 -0.18 -19.13
N ALA A 87 -10.06 -0.36 -18.87
CA ALA A 87 -10.55 -0.98 -17.65
C ALA A 87 -10.01 -2.41 -17.47
N GLU A 88 -9.85 -3.16 -18.56
CA GLU A 88 -9.32 -4.51 -18.51
C GLU A 88 -7.81 -4.54 -18.18
N LEU A 89 -7.05 -3.57 -18.71
CA LEU A 89 -5.65 -3.39 -18.33
C LEU A 89 -5.51 -3.09 -16.83
N VAL A 90 -6.34 -2.20 -16.28
CA VAL A 90 -6.36 -1.91 -14.85
C VAL A 90 -6.70 -3.16 -14.03
N ASN A 91 -7.76 -3.88 -14.40
CA ASN A 91 -8.16 -5.10 -13.71
C ASN A 91 -7.04 -6.14 -13.69
N TYR A 92 -6.37 -6.33 -14.82
CA TYR A 92 -5.25 -7.27 -14.94
C TYR A 92 -4.07 -6.86 -14.04
N LEU A 93 -3.66 -5.58 -14.09
CA LEU A 93 -2.55 -5.08 -13.28
C LEU A 93 -2.82 -5.23 -11.79
N MET A 94 -4.04 -4.93 -11.33
CA MET A 94 -4.44 -5.11 -9.92
C MET A 94 -4.48 -6.58 -9.51
N THR A 95 -5.00 -7.45 -10.39
CA THR A 95 -5.03 -8.92 -10.19
C THR A 95 -3.62 -9.51 -10.08
N ALA A 96 -2.66 -8.97 -10.83
CA ALA A 96 -1.27 -9.41 -10.77
C ALA A 96 -0.54 -8.87 -9.52
N TYR A 97 -0.72 -7.59 -9.20
CA TYR A 97 0.07 -6.91 -8.17
C TYR A 97 -0.36 -7.26 -6.74
N CYS A 98 -1.66 -7.23 -6.45
CA CYS A 98 -2.15 -7.37 -5.09
C CYS A 98 -1.69 -8.68 -4.43
N PRO A 99 -1.84 -9.87 -5.07
CA PRO A 99 -1.37 -11.12 -4.46
C PRO A 99 0.15 -11.16 -4.25
N ALA A 100 0.92 -10.52 -5.13
CA ALA A 100 2.37 -10.44 -5.01
C ALA A 100 2.79 -9.63 -3.77
N VAL A 101 2.11 -8.51 -3.50
CA VAL A 101 2.30 -7.71 -2.28
C VAL A 101 1.80 -8.45 -1.04
N ALA A 102 0.62 -9.08 -1.12
CA ALA A 102 0.04 -9.84 -0.02
C ALA A 102 0.96 -10.96 0.47
N ALA A 103 1.65 -11.63 -0.47
CA ALA A 103 2.61 -12.69 -0.20
C ALA A 103 3.99 -12.20 0.28
N ASN A 104 4.24 -10.88 0.33
CA ASN A 104 5.55 -10.35 0.72
C ASN A 104 5.72 -10.38 2.26
N PRO A 105 6.60 -11.23 2.81
CA PRO A 105 6.78 -11.36 4.26
C PRO A 105 7.58 -10.20 4.87
N ARG A 106 8.17 -9.34 4.04
CA ARG A 106 8.97 -8.19 4.48
C ARG A 106 8.11 -6.96 4.78
N LEU A 107 6.82 -7.01 4.45
CA LEU A 107 5.89 -5.91 4.66
C LEU A 107 4.90 -6.25 5.77
N SER A 108 4.67 -5.28 6.66
CA SER A 108 3.51 -5.30 7.55
C SER A 108 2.21 -5.17 6.76
N GLU A 109 1.09 -5.58 7.36
CA GLU A 109 -0.24 -5.44 6.73
C GLU A 109 -0.59 -3.99 6.37
N MET A 110 -0.11 -3.01 7.15
CA MET A 110 -0.26 -1.59 6.81
C MET A 110 0.55 -1.23 5.56
N GLN A 111 1.81 -1.65 5.50
CA GLN A 111 2.65 -1.40 4.31
C GLN A 111 2.08 -2.07 3.05
N LYS A 112 1.46 -3.25 3.18
CA LYS A 112 0.79 -3.92 2.07
C LYS A 112 -0.39 -3.10 1.54
N ARG A 113 -1.23 -2.57 2.44
CA ARG A 113 -2.34 -1.68 2.08
C ARG A 113 -1.85 -0.41 1.40
N ASP A 114 -0.85 0.25 1.97
CA ASP A 114 -0.29 1.49 1.43
C ASP A 114 0.32 1.27 0.05
N ALA A 115 1.02 0.14 -0.15
CA ALA A 115 1.57 -0.25 -1.44
C ALA A 115 0.48 -0.45 -2.49
N VAL A 116 -0.59 -1.18 -2.18
CA VAL A 116 -1.70 -1.40 -3.13
C VAL A 116 -2.50 -0.13 -3.42
N GLN A 117 -2.70 0.73 -2.42
CA GLN A 117 -3.33 2.03 -2.62
C GLN A 117 -2.50 2.92 -3.55
N SER A 118 -1.19 3.00 -3.31
CA SER A 118 -0.28 3.79 -4.15
C SER A 118 -0.24 3.26 -5.58
N PHE A 119 -0.11 1.94 -5.73
CA PHE A 119 -0.12 1.26 -7.02
C PHE A 119 -1.40 1.52 -7.80
N SER A 120 -2.58 1.47 -7.16
CA SER A 120 -3.84 1.76 -7.84
C SER A 120 -3.89 3.17 -8.43
N SER A 121 -3.35 4.16 -7.72
CA SER A 121 -3.31 5.56 -8.17
C SER A 121 -2.40 5.70 -9.39
N GLU A 122 -1.26 5.00 -9.36
CA GLU A 122 -0.27 5.00 -10.43
C GLU A 122 -0.77 4.30 -11.69
N VAL A 123 -1.44 3.15 -11.53
CA VAL A 123 -2.11 2.45 -12.64
C VAL A 123 -3.17 3.34 -13.28
N MET A 124 -4.00 4.00 -12.49
CA MET A 124 -5.02 4.90 -13.01
C MET A 124 -4.40 6.07 -13.80
N TYR A 125 -3.31 6.65 -13.29
CA TYR A 125 -2.59 7.73 -13.97
C TYR A 125 -1.95 7.30 -15.30
N GLN A 126 -1.40 6.08 -15.38
CA GLN A 126 -0.68 5.62 -16.57
C GLN A 126 -1.59 4.99 -17.64
N VAL A 127 -2.73 4.42 -17.26
CA VAL A 127 -3.60 3.68 -18.19
C VAL A 127 -4.64 4.56 -18.86
N TYR A 128 -5.13 5.61 -18.19
CA TYR A 128 -6.12 6.57 -18.67
C TYR A 128 -5.49 7.86 -19.19
#